data_AF-A0A9Q0Z7P8-F1
#
_entry.id   AF-A0A9Q0Z7P8-F1
#
_cell.length_a   1.000
_cell.length_b   1.000
_cell.length_c   1.000
_cell.angle_alpha   90.00
_cell.angle_beta   90.00
_cell.angle_gamma   90.00
#
_symmetry.space_group_name_H-M   'P 1'
#
loop_
_entity.id
_entity.type
_entity.pdbx_description
1 polymer ?
#
loop_
_entity_poly.entity_id
_entity_poly.type
_entity_poly.pdbx_seq_one_letter_code
_entity_poly.pdbx_strand_id
1 'polypeptide(L)' 'KEQIAEDEFTIPCQDEDFDLPHYDFNTLANATNGFSFHNLLGEGGFGPVYKVTH' A
#
# COMPACT_ATOMS: atom_id res chain seq x y z
N LYS A 1 25.78 3.12 37.07
CA LYS A 1 25.22 1.80 36.75
C LYS A 1 24.01 2.05 35.89
N GLU A 2 24.31 2.23 34.60
CA GLU A 2 23.40 2.08 33.48
C GLU A 2 22.66 0.75 33.60
N GLN A 3 21.38 0.75 33.25
CA GLN A 3 20.81 -0.13 32.23
C GLN A 3 19.40 0.38 31.98
N ILE A 4 19.25 1.26 30.99
CA ILE A 4 17.94 1.48 30.37
C ILE A 4 17.74 0.22 29.54
N ALA A 5 16.76 -0.61 29.92
CA ALA A 5 16.38 -1.75 29.11
C ALA A 5 15.92 -1.20 27.77
N GLU A 6 16.57 -1.66 26.71
CA GLU A 6 16.13 -1.49 25.34
C GLU A 6 14.82 -2.31 25.25
N ASP A 7 13.71 -1.70 25.65
CA ASP A 7 12.39 -2.18 25.25
C ASP A 7 12.34 -1.91 23.76
N GLU A 8 12.81 -2.89 23.01
CA GLU A 8 12.66 -3.03 21.57
C GLU A 8 11.18 -2.72 21.29
N PHE A 9 10.90 -1.51 20.83
CA PHE A 9 9.60 -1.13 20.30
C PHE A 9 9.42 -1.83 18.96
N THR A 10 9.44 -3.16 19.02
CA THR A 10 8.99 -4.02 17.95
C THR A 10 7.50 -3.81 17.95
N ILE A 11 7.04 -2.86 17.12
CA ILE A 11 5.69 -2.89 16.60
C ILE A 11 5.52 -4.33 16.14
N PRO A 12 4.68 -5.15 16.81
CA PRO A 12 4.36 -6.43 16.23
C PRO A 12 3.77 -6.06 14.86
N CYS A 13 4.46 -6.44 13.79
CA CYS A 13 3.86 -6.59 12.48
C CYS A 13 2.85 -7.71 12.68
N GLN A 14 1.74 -7.40 13.35
CA GLN A 14 0.63 -8.31 13.43
C GLN A 14 0.25 -8.49 11.98
N ASP A 15 0.58 -9.66 11.44
CA ASP A 15 -0.09 -10.24 10.29
C ASP A 15 -1.55 -10.49 10.73
N GLU A 16 -2.26 -9.41 11.06
CA GLU A 16 -3.69 -9.38 10.95
C GLU A 16 -3.89 -9.62 9.46
N ASP A 17 -4.23 -10.85 9.09
CA ASP A 17 -4.73 -11.21 7.78
C ASP A 17 -5.96 -10.34 7.54
N PHE A 18 -5.73 -9.10 7.11
CA PHE A 18 -6.76 -8.23 6.62
C PHE A 18 -7.35 -8.98 5.45
N ASP A 19 -8.64 -9.32 5.53
CA ASP A 19 -9.45 -9.80 4.40
C ASP A 19 -9.55 -8.68 3.35
N LEU A 20 -8.42 -8.35 2.74
CA LEU A 20 -8.31 -7.39 1.66
C LEU A 20 -8.85 -8.06 0.41
N PRO A 21 -9.65 -7.35 -0.38
CA PRO A 21 -10.06 -7.87 -1.67
C PRO A 21 -8.82 -8.05 -2.55
N HIS A 22 -8.58 -9.30 -2.98
CA HIS A 22 -7.52 -9.64 -3.92
C HIS A 22 -7.99 -9.35 -5.35
N TYR A 23 -7.15 -8.66 -6.12
CA TYR A 23 -7.38 -8.38 -7.52
C TYR A 23 -6.17 -8.81 -8.36
N ASP A 24 -6.42 -9.46 -9.49
CA ASP A 24 -5.38 -9.74 -10.45
C ASP A 24 -4.83 -8.46 -11.08
N PHE A 25 -3.56 -8.49 -11.49
CA PHE A 25 -2.91 -7.36 -12.16
C PHE A 25 -3.69 -6.88 -13.39
N ASN A 26 -4.29 -7.81 -14.15
CA ASN A 26 -5.07 -7.48 -15.34
C ASN A 26 -6.33 -6.65 -14.99
N THR A 27 -6.96 -6.95 -13.86
CA THR A 27 -8.12 -6.19 -13.36
C THR A 27 -7.70 -4.77 -13.00
N LEU A 28 -6.58 -4.62 -12.29
CA LEU A 28 -6.03 -3.31 -11.92
C LEU A 28 -5.60 -2.50 -13.16
N ALA A 29 -4.93 -3.13 -14.12
CA ALA A 29 -4.53 -2.49 -15.37
C ALA A 29 -5.76 -2.02 -16.15
N ASN A 30 -6.80 -2.85 -16.29
CA ASN A 30 -8.02 -2.46 -16.99
C ASN A 30 -8.73 -1.29 -16.28
N ALA A 31 -8.88 -1.36 -14.95
CA ALA A 31 -9.52 -0.33 -14.15
C ALA A 31 -8.81 1.03 -14.23
N THR A 32 -7.49 1.03 -14.42
CA THR A 32 -6.65 2.26 -14.50
C THR A 32 -6.31 2.67 -15.93
N ASN A 33 -6.88 2.00 -16.94
CA ASN A 33 -6.52 2.16 -18.35
C ASN A 33 -5.00 2.01 -18.60
N GLY A 34 -4.43 0.94 -18.08
CA GLY A 34 -3.01 0.59 -18.17
C GLY A 34 -2.10 1.50 -17.35
N PHE A 35 -2.54 1.94 -16.16
CA PHE A 35 -1.81 2.91 -15.33
C PHE A 35 -1.50 4.20 -16.11
N SER A 36 -2.46 4.68 -16.90
CA SER A 36 -2.30 5.89 -17.71
C SER A 36 -2.00 7.11 -16.83
N PHE A 37 -1.02 7.92 -17.23
CA PHE A 37 -0.70 9.19 -16.56
C PHE A 37 -1.89 10.16 -16.49
N HIS A 38 -2.87 10.05 -17.38
CA HIS A 38 -4.10 10.84 -17.30
C HIS A 38 -4.96 10.50 -16.07
N ASN A 39 -4.80 9.28 -15.55
CA ASN A 39 -5.50 8.82 -14.36
C ASN A 39 -4.66 9.00 -13.08
N LEU A 40 -3.41 9.46 -13.17
CA LEU A 40 -2.57 9.71 -12.00
C LEU A 40 -3.13 10.90 -11.20
N LEU A 41 -3.44 10.66 -9.93
CA LEU A 41 -3.90 11.67 -8.98
C LEU A 41 -2.72 12.29 -8.22
N GLY A 42 -1.65 11.52 -7.98
CA GLY A 42 -0.44 11.99 -7.31
C GLY A 42 0.52 10.87 -6.95
N GLU A 43 1.70 11.22 -6.46
CA GLU A 43 2.75 10.31 -6.00
C GLU A 43 3.36 10.83 -4.69
N GLY A 44 3.67 9.94 -3.76
CA GLY A 44 4.27 10.27 -2.47
C GLY A 44 4.78 9.03 -1.72
N GLY A 45 4.85 9.09 -0.38
CA GLY A 45 5.33 7.97 0.45
C GLY A 45 4.50 6.67 0.33
N PHE A 46 3.30 6.75 -0.23
CA PHE A 46 2.43 5.60 -0.53
C PHE A 46 2.61 5.06 -1.95
N GLY A 47 3.46 5.68 -2.78
CA GLY A 47 3.58 5.40 -4.21
C GLY A 47 2.57 6.19 -5.06
N PRO A 48 2.44 5.84 -6.36
CA PRO A 48 1.54 6.51 -7.29
C PRO A 48 0.08 6.08 -7.10
N VAL A 49 -0.84 7.04 -7.10
CA VAL A 49 -2.28 6.83 -6.92
C VAL A 49 -3.02 7.11 -8.22
N TYR A 50 -3.77 6.13 -8.73
CA TYR A 50 -4.53 6.26 -9.98
C TYR A 50 -6.03 6.26 -9.73
N LYS A 51 -6.76 7.08 -10.48
CA LYS A 51 -8.21 7.07 -10.56
C LYS A 51 -8.68 5.88 -11.39
N VAL A 52 -9.68 5.16 -10.91
CA VAL A 52 -10.38 4.13 -11.68
C VAL A 52 -11.30 4.80 -12.71
N THR A 53 -11.16 4.39 -13.96
CA THR A 53 -12.06 4.77 -15.07
C THR A 53 -13.03 3.63 -15.29
N HIS A 54 -14.31 3.91 -15.07
CA HIS A 54 -15.41 2.95 -15.12
C HIS A 54 -15.92 2.71 -16.55
#